data_AF-A0A8M1KAG4-F1
#
_entry.id   AF-A0A8M1KAG4-F1
#
_cell.length_a   1.000
_cell.length_b   1.000
_cell.length_c   1.000
_cell.angle_alpha   90.00
_cell.angle_beta   90.00
_cell.angle_gamma   90.00
#
_symmetry.space_group_name_H-M   'P 1'
#
loop_
_entity.id
_entity.type
_entity.pdbx_description
1 polymer ?
#
loop_
_entity_poly.entity_id
_entity_poly.type
_entity_poly.pdbx_seq_one_letter_code
_entity_poly.pdbx_strand_id
1 'polypeptide(L)'
;EKVFELLTNTRTKIEGFQTQISKYYSERGDAVAKASKQPHVGDYRQLVHELDQFQYSELRIVVLEIRNTYAVLYDIIHKNYDKINKPRGDCKALIY
;
A
#
# COMPACT_ATOMS: atom_id res chain seq x y z
N GLU A 1 -3.57 -18.87 -11.88
CA GLU A 1 -2.48 -17.90 -12.11
C GLU A 1 -2.93 -16.44 -11.93
N LYS A 2 -3.95 -15.94 -12.65
CA LYS A 2 -4.40 -14.52 -12.54
C LYS A 2 -4.73 -13.99 -11.12
N VAL A 3 -5.39 -14.80 -10.28
CA VAL A 3 -5.69 -14.40 -8.88
C VAL A 3 -4.41 -14.28 -8.05
N PHE A 4 -3.45 -15.18 -8.28
CA PHE A 4 -2.17 -15.19 -7.59
C PHE A 4 -1.28 -14.00 -8.00
N GLU A 5 -1.29 -13.66 -9.29
CA GLU A 5 -0.62 -12.46 -9.81
C GLU A 5 -1.15 -11.20 -9.13
N LEU A 6 -2.49 -11.04 -9.04
CA LEU A 6 -3.09 -9.90 -8.35
C LEU A 6 -2.71 -9.84 -6.86
N LEU A 7 -2.70 -10.98 -6.17
CA LEU A 7 -2.29 -11.05 -4.77
C LEU A 7 -0.83 -10.60 -4.59
N THR A 8 0.06 -11.04 -5.49
CA THR A 8 1.47 -10.66 -5.48
C THR A 8 1.64 -9.15 -5.72
N ASN A 9 0.97 -8.61 -6.75
CA ASN A 9 1.03 -7.17 -7.05
C ASN A 9 0.48 -6.32 -5.89
N THR A 10 -0.60 -6.78 -5.27
CA THR A 10 -1.19 -6.14 -4.10
C THR A 10 -0.22 -6.12 -2.92
N ARG A 11 0.45 -7.25 -2.66
CA ARG A 11 1.45 -7.35 -1.59
C ARG A 11 2.60 -6.35 -1.81
N THR A 12 3.17 -6.31 -3.00
CA THR A 12 4.26 -5.36 -3.34
C THR A 12 3.81 -3.92 -3.13
N LYS A 13 2.57 -3.59 -3.49
CA LYS A 13 2.01 -2.25 -3.27
C LYS A 13 1.92 -1.90 -1.78
N ILE A 14 1.42 -2.83 -0.95
CA ILE A 14 1.31 -2.63 0.51
C ILE A 14 2.69 -2.49 1.16
N GLU A 15 3.68 -3.28 0.72
CA GLU A 15 5.08 -3.14 1.17
C GLU A 15 5.64 -1.75 0.84
N GLY A 16 5.25 -1.17 -0.30
CA GLY A 16 5.57 0.22 -0.67
C GLY A 16 5.02 1.28 0.29
N PHE A 17 3.87 1.06 0.93
CA PHE A 17 3.36 2.01 1.93
C PHE A 17 4.23 2.05 3.19
N GLN A 18 4.82 0.92 3.59
CA GLN A 18 5.68 0.86 4.76
C GLN A 18 6.97 1.67 4.57
N THR A 19 7.56 1.63 3.37
CA THR A 19 8.78 2.40 3.07
C THR A 19 8.51 3.91 3.07
N GLN A 20 7.33 4.33 2.60
CA GLN A 20 6.92 5.75 2.61
C GLN A 20 6.81 6.32 4.03
N ILE A 21 6.31 5.53 5.00
CA ILE A 21 6.24 5.97 6.41
C ILE A 21 7.63 6.21 6.98
N SER A 22 8.55 5.26 6.79
CA SER A 22 9.93 5.39 7.25
C SER A 22 10.65 6.59 6.62
N LYS A 23 10.39 6.83 5.32
CA LYS A 23 10.95 7.96 4.58
C LYS A 23 10.51 9.30 5.16
N TYR A 24 9.22 9.47 5.47
CA TYR A 24 8.71 10.70 6.10
C TYR A 24 9.45 11.04 7.40
N TYR A 25 9.67 10.06 8.28
CA TYR A 25 10.39 10.31 9.54
C TYR A 25 11.82 10.79 9.31
N SER A 26 12.53 10.19 8.35
CA SER A 26 13.90 10.61 7.99
C SER A 26 13.90 12.03 7.42
N GLU A 27 13.08 12.30 6.40
CA GLU A 27 13.04 13.59 5.70
C GLU A 27 12.60 14.73 6.62
N ARG A 28 11.61 14.47 7.47
CA ARG A 28 11.16 15.44 8.48
C ARG A 28 12.25 15.71 9.51
N GLY A 29 12.96 14.68 9.98
CA GLY A 29 14.09 14.82 10.89
C GLY A 29 15.18 15.73 10.31
N ASP A 30 15.55 15.50 9.05
CA ASP A 30 16.53 16.31 8.33
C ASP A 30 16.06 17.75 8.14
N ALA A 31 14.79 17.97 7.81
CA ALA A 31 14.20 19.30 7.68
C ALA A 31 14.24 20.08 9.01
N VAL A 32 13.88 19.43 10.12
CA VAL A 32 13.95 20.03 11.46
C VAL A 32 15.41 20.33 11.85
N ALA A 33 16.34 19.43 11.55
CA ALA A 33 17.76 19.65 11.82
C ALA A 33 18.33 20.84 11.03
N LYS A 34 17.92 21.03 9.77
CA LYS A 34 18.28 22.21 8.97
C LYS A 34 17.67 23.48 9.53
N ALA A 35 16.39 23.45 9.91
CA ALA A 35 15.69 24.58 10.48
C ALA A 35 16.32 25.06 11.80
N SER A 36 16.81 24.16 12.65
CA SER A 36 17.46 24.53 13.92
C SER A 36 18.88 25.07 13.71
N LYS A 37 19.65 24.47 12.78
CA LYS A 37 21.04 24.88 12.49
C LYS A 37 21.12 26.18 11.69
N GLN A 38 20.12 26.49 10.87
CA GLN A 38 20.08 27.67 10.00
C GLN A 38 18.79 28.48 10.22
N PRO A 39 18.61 29.11 11.40
CA PRO A 39 17.34 29.74 11.78
C PRO A 39 16.95 30.94 10.91
N HIS A 40 17.92 31.58 10.25
CA HIS A 40 17.70 32.69 9.32
C HIS A 40 17.06 32.24 7.99
N VAL A 41 17.15 30.96 7.64
CA VAL A 41 16.50 30.40 6.44
C VAL A 41 15.09 29.95 6.81
N GLY A 42 14.11 30.80 6.54
CA GLY A 42 12.69 30.53 6.84
C GLY A 42 12.14 29.29 6.12
N ASP A 43 12.66 28.99 4.93
CA ASP A 43 12.20 27.90 4.07
C ASP A 43 12.33 26.52 4.72
N TYR A 44 13.30 26.31 5.62
CA TYR A 44 13.40 25.03 6.33
C TYR A 44 12.26 24.80 7.31
N ARG A 45 11.69 25.85 7.92
CA ARG A 45 10.48 25.70 8.75
C ARG A 45 9.27 25.42 7.88
N GLN A 46 9.18 26.09 6.74
CA GLN A 46 8.12 25.84 5.75
C GLN A 46 8.16 24.41 5.24
N LEU A 47 9.36 23.88 4.92
CA LEU A 47 9.56 22.50 4.49
C LEU A 47 9.02 21.47 5.51
N VAL A 48 9.23 21.71 6.81
CA VAL A 48 8.66 20.82 7.86
C VAL A 48 7.12 20.80 7.76
N HIS A 49 6.49 21.96 7.59
CA HIS A 49 5.04 22.05 7.46
C HIS A 49 4.51 21.39 6.18
N GLU A 50 5.22 21.55 5.06
CA GLU A 50 4.85 20.94 3.78
C GLU A 50 4.98 19.41 3.83
N LEU A 51 6.04 18.88 4.45
CA LEU A 51 6.17 17.44 4.68
C LEU A 51 5.03 16.89 5.54
N ASP A 52 4.61 17.62 6.57
CA ASP A 52 3.49 17.22 7.44
C ASP A 52 2.16 17.19 6.67
N GLN A 53 1.88 18.20 5.84
CA GLN A 53 0.67 18.26 5.01
C GLN A 53 0.65 17.18 3.91
N PHE A 54 1.80 16.95 3.28
CA PHE A 54 1.97 15.89 2.30
C PHE A 54 1.72 14.52 2.92
N GLN A 55 2.35 14.24 4.08
CA GLN A 55 2.18 12.97 4.77
C GLN A 55 0.73 12.71 5.20
N TYR A 56 0.01 13.75 5.65
CA TYR A 56 -1.41 13.62 5.95
C TYR A 56 -2.21 13.17 4.72
N SER A 57 -1.97 13.80 3.58
CA SER A 57 -2.66 13.48 2.32
C SER A 57 -2.33 12.06 1.84
N GLU A 58 -1.06 11.68 1.91
CA GLU A 58 -0.59 10.33 1.57
C GLU A 58 -1.22 9.27 2.47
N LEU A 59 -1.23 9.46 3.79
CA LEU A 59 -1.88 8.51 4.72
C LEU A 59 -3.36 8.32 4.41
N ARG A 60 -4.06 9.41 4.05
CA ARG A 60 -5.46 9.34 3.64
C ARG A 60 -5.64 8.50 2.37
N ILE A 61 -4.77 8.67 1.37
CA ILE A 61 -4.77 7.86 0.14
C ILE A 61 -4.50 6.40 0.46
N VAL A 62 -3.47 6.10 1.26
CA VAL A 62 -3.11 4.74 1.68
C VAL A 62 -4.31 4.01 2.31
N VAL A 63 -5.04 4.65 3.22
CA VAL A 63 -6.23 4.05 3.84
C VAL A 63 -7.31 3.72 2.80
N LEU A 64 -7.55 4.62 1.84
CA LEU A 64 -8.50 4.38 0.75
C LEU A 64 -8.04 3.23 -0.15
N GLU A 65 -6.75 3.14 -0.44
CA GLU A 65 -6.19 2.06 -1.24
C GLU A 65 -6.26 0.71 -0.54
N ILE A 66 -6.02 0.65 0.78
CA ILE A 66 -6.20 -0.57 1.59
C ILE A 66 -7.67 -1.02 1.53
N ARG A 67 -8.62 -0.10 1.73
CA ARG A 67 -10.06 -0.41 1.63
C ARG A 67 -10.43 -0.96 0.26
N ASN A 68 -10.00 -0.28 -0.80
CA ASN A 68 -10.28 -0.70 -2.18
C ASN A 68 -9.63 -2.06 -2.49
N THR A 69 -8.43 -2.29 -1.96
CA THR A 69 -7.72 -3.57 -2.08
C THR A 69 -8.55 -4.71 -1.51
N TYR A 70 -9.09 -4.57 -0.30
CA TYR A 70 -9.97 -5.58 0.29
C TYR A 70 -11.20 -5.87 -0.59
N ALA A 71 -11.84 -4.84 -1.13
CA ALA A 71 -12.99 -5.01 -2.00
C ALA A 71 -12.65 -5.79 -3.28
N VAL A 72 -11.54 -5.45 -3.94
CA VAL A 72 -11.07 -6.11 -5.16
C VAL A 72 -10.67 -7.56 -4.89
N LEU A 73 -9.93 -7.81 -3.80
CA LEU A 73 -9.52 -9.17 -3.42
C LEU A 73 -10.73 -10.04 -3.10
N TYR A 74 -11.68 -9.51 -2.35
CA TYR A 74 -12.91 -10.24 -2.03
C TYR A 74 -13.68 -10.60 -3.31
N ASP A 75 -13.90 -9.63 -4.20
CA ASP A 75 -14.63 -9.83 -5.45
C ASP A 75 -13.99 -10.91 -6.33
N ILE A 76 -12.67 -10.83 -6.56
CA ILE A 76 -11.99 -11.76 -7.46
C ILE A 76 -11.90 -13.17 -6.87
N ILE A 77 -11.67 -13.30 -5.55
CA ILE A 77 -11.60 -14.60 -4.89
C ILE A 77 -12.98 -15.24 -4.90
N HIS A 78 -14.01 -14.49 -4.54
CA HIS A 78 -15.37 -15.01 -4.49
C HIS A 78 -15.86 -15.47 -5.86
N LYS A 79 -15.66 -14.67 -6.91
CA LYS A 79 -16.02 -15.04 -8.29
C LYS A 79 -15.29 -16.27 -8.84
N ASN A 80 -14.10 -16.58 -8.31
CA ASN A 80 -13.27 -17.69 -8.79
C ASN A 80 -13.15 -18.83 -7.78
N TYR A 81 -13.93 -18.80 -6.69
CA TYR A 81 -13.76 -19.68 -5.53
C TYR A 81 -13.74 -21.17 -5.90
N ASP A 82 -14.69 -21.62 -6.73
CA ASP A 82 -14.78 -23.03 -7.14
C ASP A 82 -13.57 -23.49 -7.94
N LYS A 83 -13.04 -22.63 -8.83
CA LYS A 83 -11.85 -22.94 -9.63
C LYS A 83 -10.57 -22.91 -8.80
N ILE A 84 -10.54 -22.07 -7.76
CA ILE A 84 -9.42 -22.02 -6.82
C ILE A 84 -9.42 -23.29 -5.96
N ASN A 85 -10.58 -23.71 -5.47
CA ASN A 85 -10.72 -24.86 -4.57
C ASN A 85 -10.66 -26.21 -5.31
N LYS A 86 -11.25 -26.29 -6.51
CA LYS A 86 -11.29 -27.48 -7.36
C LYS A 86 -10.72 -27.18 -8.75
N PRO A 87 -9.40 -26.94 -8.88
CA PRO A 87 -8.78 -26.52 -10.13
C PRO A 87 -8.91 -27.54 -11.28
N ARG A 88 -9.16 -28.82 -10.97
CA ARG A 88 -9.41 -29.90 -11.95
C ARG A 88 -10.87 -30.39 -11.99
N GLY A 89 -11.77 -29.74 -11.24
CA GLY A 89 -13.15 -30.19 -11.04
C GLY A 89 -13.27 -31.41 -10.13
N ASP A 90 -14.50 -31.90 -9.94
CA ASP A 90 -14.76 -33.20 -9.33
C ASP A 90 -14.52 -34.29 -10.38
N CYS A 91 -13.72 -35.31 -10.07
CA CYS A 91 -13.60 -36.50 -10.90
C CYS A 91 -15.00 -37.12 -11.07
N LYS A 92 -15.63 -36.90 -12.22
CA LYS A 92 -16.82 -37.69 -12.59
C LYS A 92 -16.37 -39.15 -12.68
N ALA A 93 -17.13 -40.00 -11.99
CA ALA A 93 -16.88 -41.41 -11.75
C ALA A 93 -16.34 -42.15 -12.98
N LEU A 94 -15.39 -43.05 -12.73
CA LEU A 94 -14.94 -44.08 -13.66
C LEU A 94 -16.18 -44.77 -14.25
N ILE A 95 -16.34 -44.65 -15.57
CA ILE A 95 -17.35 -45.39 -16.32
C ILE A 95 -16.90 -46.86 -16.26
N TYR A 96 -17.67 -47.69 -15.56
CA TYR A 96 -17.52 -49.15 -15.53
C TYR A 96 -18.30 -49.77 -16.70
#